data_AF-A0A2E4JSV8-F1
#
_entry.id   AF-A0A2E4JSV8-F1
#
_cell.length_a   1.000
_cell.length_b   1.000
_cell.length_c   1.000
_cell.angle_alpha   90.00
_cell.angle_beta   90.00
_cell.angle_gamma   90.00
#
_symmetry.space_group_name_H-M   'P 1'
#
loop_
_entity.id
_entity.type
_entity.pdbx_description
1 polymer ?
#
loop_
_entity_poly.entity_id
_entity_poly.type
_entity_poly.pdbx_seq_one_letter_code
_entity_poly.pdbx_strand_id
1 'polypeptide(L)'
;MYELKDYTNAINYTKEPLLDNEDEEWTKKYPPFIVNKCLAPFPDTILLVNEINQLHHLDKKLQFDFLLNSLRTRKRYAPWLKAKKLKNLEYVKEYYGYNNEKAKLALDLLDDEQISAIKRKLYKGGKNGRS
;
A
#
# COMPACT_ATOMS: atom_id res chain seq x y z
N MET A 1 10.95 -0.72 -22.74
CA MET A 1 10.92 -1.36 -21.41
C MET A 1 9.61 -0.94 -20.76
N TYR A 2 8.72 -1.87 -20.43
CA TYR A 2 7.39 -1.56 -19.92
C TYR A 2 7.48 -1.11 -18.46
N GLU A 3 7.36 0.18 -18.20
CA GLU A 3 7.44 0.72 -16.85
C GLU A 3 6.07 1.09 -16.30
N LEU A 4 5.93 1.04 -14.97
CA LEU A 4 4.72 1.52 -14.27
C LEU A 4 4.39 2.98 -14.64
N LYS A 5 5.44 3.79 -14.86
CA LYS A 5 5.31 5.20 -15.22
C LYS A 5 4.52 5.37 -16.51
N ASP A 6 4.71 4.49 -17.48
CA ASP A 6 4.06 4.56 -18.79
C ASP A 6 2.54 4.46 -18.64
N TYR A 7 2.06 3.46 -17.89
CA TYR A 7 0.63 3.31 -17.59
C TYR A 7 0.06 4.52 -16.84
N THR A 8 0.77 5.00 -15.82
CA THR A 8 0.29 6.15 -15.04
C THR A 8 0.28 7.44 -15.86
N ASN A 9 1.23 7.62 -16.78
CA ASN A 9 1.29 8.75 -17.70
C ASN A 9 0.20 8.65 -18.77
N ALA A 10 -0.08 7.46 -19.29
CA ALA A 10 -1.18 7.22 -20.22
C ALA A 10 -2.52 7.61 -19.60
N ILE A 11 -2.78 7.12 -18.38
CA ILE A 11 -4.03 7.43 -17.67
C ILE A 11 -4.14 8.91 -17.30
N ASN A 12 -3.05 9.55 -16.85
CA ASN A 12 -3.11 10.92 -16.34
C ASN A 12 -2.93 12.01 -17.39
N TYR A 13 -2.18 11.76 -18.47
CA TYR A 13 -1.72 12.81 -19.37
C TYR A 13 -1.86 12.46 -20.86
N THR A 14 -1.20 11.41 -21.36
CA THR A 14 -1.09 11.17 -22.82
C THR A 14 -2.38 10.62 -23.42
N LYS A 15 -3.20 9.90 -22.65
CA LYS A 15 -4.44 9.24 -23.10
C LYS A 15 -4.24 8.21 -24.21
N GLU A 16 -3.05 7.63 -24.27
CA GLU A 16 -2.72 6.57 -25.21
C GLU A 16 -3.30 5.22 -24.72
N PRO A 17 -4.03 4.49 -25.57
CA PRO A 17 -4.60 3.20 -25.22
C PRO A 17 -3.54 2.09 -25.30
N LEU A 18 -2.67 2.01 -24.28
CA LEU A 18 -1.54 1.08 -24.26
C LEU A 18 -1.94 -0.40 -24.38
N LEU A 19 -3.11 -0.79 -23.87
CA LEU A 19 -3.62 -2.16 -23.86
C LEU A 19 -4.45 -2.53 -25.12
N ASP A 20 -4.62 -1.60 -26.06
CA ASP A 20 -5.26 -1.88 -27.37
C ASP A 20 -4.25 -2.32 -28.44
N ASN A 21 -2.95 -2.18 -28.18
CA ASN A 21 -1.91 -2.55 -29.14
C ASN A 21 -1.79 -4.07 -29.29
N GLU A 22 -1.25 -4.53 -30.43
CA GLU A 22 -1.00 -5.95 -30.74
C GLU A 22 -0.06 -6.66 -29.74
N ASP A 23 0.60 -5.88 -28.88
CA ASP A 23 1.58 -6.35 -27.93
C ASP A 23 0.93 -6.75 -26.60
N GLU A 24 0.63 -8.05 -26.46
CA GLU A 24 0.02 -8.66 -25.27
C GLU A 24 0.83 -8.47 -23.96
N GLU A 25 2.11 -8.08 -24.05
CA GLU A 25 2.96 -7.85 -22.88
C GLU A 25 2.45 -6.70 -22.00
N TRP A 26 1.81 -5.69 -22.59
CA TRP A 26 1.20 -4.57 -21.85
C TRP A 26 0.11 -5.07 -20.89
N THR A 27 -0.79 -5.92 -21.38
CA THR A 27 -1.89 -6.47 -20.55
C THR A 27 -1.35 -7.42 -19.48
N LYS A 28 -0.34 -8.24 -19.81
CA LYS A 28 0.28 -9.17 -18.85
C LYS A 28 0.95 -8.41 -17.70
N LYS A 29 1.70 -7.35 -18.01
CA LYS A 29 2.47 -6.56 -17.03
C LYS A 29 1.69 -5.48 -16.31
N TYR A 30 0.47 -5.14 -16.76
CA TYR A 30 -0.37 -4.17 -16.07
C TYR A 30 -0.63 -4.62 -14.61
N PRO A 31 -0.28 -3.79 -13.61
CA PRO A 31 -0.51 -4.07 -12.20
C PRO A 31 -1.68 -3.20 -11.65
N PRO A 32 -2.94 -3.68 -11.69
CA PRO A 32 -4.11 -2.85 -11.37
C PRO A 32 -4.05 -2.24 -9.96
N PHE A 33 -3.65 -3.05 -8.97
CA PHE A 33 -3.52 -2.59 -7.60
C PHE A 33 -2.57 -1.39 -7.44
N ILE A 34 -1.43 -1.43 -8.12
CA ILE A 34 -0.42 -0.37 -8.00
C ILE A 34 -0.94 0.91 -8.67
N VAL A 35 -1.57 0.79 -9.84
CA VAL A 35 -2.16 1.92 -10.56
C VAL A 35 -3.29 2.57 -9.75
N ASN A 36 -4.21 1.76 -9.22
CA ASN A 36 -5.28 2.23 -8.33
C ASN A 36 -4.71 2.95 -7.10
N LYS A 37 -3.65 2.41 -6.49
CA LYS A 37 -3.00 3.03 -5.33
C LYS A 37 -2.29 4.35 -5.66
N CYS A 38 -1.72 4.50 -6.86
CA CYS A 38 -1.15 5.75 -7.32
C CYS A 38 -2.21 6.82 -7.60
N LEU A 39 -3.43 6.41 -7.98
CA LEU A 39 -4.54 7.32 -8.27
C LEU A 39 -5.42 7.61 -7.05
N ALA A 40 -5.47 6.74 -6.04
CA ALA A 40 -6.30 6.91 -4.85
C ALA A 40 -6.10 8.22 -4.05
N PRO A 41 -4.90 8.85 -3.98
CA PRO A 41 -4.69 10.02 -3.14
C PRO A 41 -5.45 11.28 -3.57
N PHE A 42 -6.01 11.32 -4.78
CA PHE A 42 -6.65 12.53 -5.31
C PHE A 42 -8.18 12.48 -5.16
N PRO A 43 -8.82 13.56 -4.69
CA PRO A 43 -10.27 13.61 -4.51
C PRO A 43 -11.07 13.44 -5.81
N ASP A 44 -10.50 13.82 -6.95
CA ASP A 44 -11.15 13.73 -8.27
C ASP A 44 -11.16 12.29 -8.82
N THR A 45 -10.32 11.40 -8.29
CA THR A 45 -10.11 10.04 -8.81
C THR A 45 -10.56 8.96 -7.82
N ILE A 46 -10.64 9.26 -6.52
CA ILE A 46 -10.90 8.27 -5.47
C ILE A 46 -12.19 7.47 -5.69
N LEU A 47 -13.27 8.11 -6.13
CA LEU A 47 -14.55 7.44 -6.38
C LEU A 47 -14.43 6.42 -7.52
N LEU A 48 -13.81 6.82 -8.64
CA LEU A 48 -13.60 5.95 -9.80
C LEU A 48 -12.66 4.78 -9.48
N VAL A 49 -11.63 5.03 -8.68
CA VAL A 49 -10.72 3.98 -8.21
C VAL A 49 -11.43 3.01 -7.27
N ASN A 50 -12.35 3.50 -6.43
CA ASN A 50 -13.13 2.65 -5.54
C ASN A 50 -14.04 1.69 -6.32
N GLU A 51 -14.71 2.15 -7.37
CA GLU A 51 -15.53 1.31 -8.26
C GLU A 51 -14.72 0.13 -8.84
N ILE A 52 -13.52 0.42 -9.36
CA ILE A 52 -12.64 -0.64 -9.90
C ILE A 52 -12.16 -1.58 -8.80
N ASN A 53 -11.88 -1.09 -7.59
CA ASN A 53 -11.48 -1.94 -6.49
C ASN A 53 -12.59 -2.93 -6.08
N GLN A 54 -13.87 -2.53 -6.16
CA GLN A 54 -14.99 -3.46 -5.96
C GLN A 54 -15.03 -4.51 -7.09
N LEU A 55 -14.75 -4.08 -8.32
CA LEU A 55 -14.78 -4.90 -9.52
C LEU A 55 -13.41 -5.49 -9.91
N HIS A 56 -12.63 -5.94 -8.91
CA HIS A 56 -11.28 -6.46 -9.10
C HIS A 56 -11.16 -7.70 -9.99
N HIS A 57 -12.26 -8.44 -10.18
CA HIS A 57 -12.34 -9.65 -11.00
C HIS A 57 -12.43 -9.34 -12.51
N LEU A 58 -12.67 -8.08 -12.89
CA LEU A 58 -12.73 -7.68 -14.30
C LEU A 58 -11.37 -7.80 -14.97
N ASP A 59 -11.41 -7.92 -16.30
CA ASP A 59 -10.18 -7.95 -17.08
C ASP A 59 -9.34 -6.67 -16.92
N LYS A 60 -8.02 -6.84 -16.95
CA LYS A 60 -7.04 -5.77 -16.78
C LYS A 60 -7.22 -4.65 -17.80
N LYS A 61 -7.55 -5.03 -19.03
CA LYS A 61 -7.85 -4.10 -20.11
C LYS A 61 -9.04 -3.21 -19.78
N LEU A 62 -10.15 -3.82 -19.35
CA LEU A 62 -11.36 -3.08 -18.97
C LEU A 62 -11.10 -2.12 -17.81
N GLN A 63 -10.32 -2.55 -16.80
CA GLN A 63 -9.92 -1.68 -15.69
C GLN A 63 -9.06 -0.49 -16.15
N PHE A 64 -8.13 -0.72 -17.08
CA PHE A 64 -7.29 0.33 -17.66
C PHE A 64 -8.11 1.32 -18.50
N ASP A 65 -8.93 0.82 -19.42
CA ASP A 65 -9.74 1.63 -20.33
C ASP A 65 -10.76 2.49 -19.57
N PHE A 66 -11.33 1.96 -18.49
CA PHE A 66 -12.20 2.73 -17.61
C PHE A 66 -11.46 3.93 -17.01
N LEU A 67 -10.26 3.73 -16.46
CA LEU A 67 -9.47 4.83 -15.89
C LEU A 67 -8.99 5.81 -16.97
N LEU A 68 -8.60 5.29 -18.13
CA LEU A 68 -8.14 6.07 -19.27
C LEU A 68 -9.22 7.04 -19.74
N ASN A 69 -10.46 6.56 -19.89
CA ASN A 69 -11.57 7.33 -20.42
C ASN A 69 -12.30 8.17 -19.37
N SER A 70 -12.35 7.73 -18.11
CA SER A 70 -13.09 8.44 -17.06
C SER A 70 -12.30 9.60 -16.46
N LEU A 71 -10.97 9.49 -16.38
CA LEU A 71 -10.15 10.50 -15.73
C LEU A 71 -9.84 11.67 -16.67
N ARG A 72 -9.92 12.91 -16.17
CA ARG A 72 -9.47 14.08 -16.93
C ARG A 72 -7.94 14.17 -16.94
N THR A 73 -7.38 14.74 -18.00
CA THR A 73 -5.94 14.97 -18.14
C THR A 73 -5.45 15.96 -17.08
N ARG A 74 -4.50 15.52 -16.26
CA ARG A 74 -3.87 16.31 -15.20
C ARG A 74 -2.57 15.65 -14.75
N LYS A 75 -1.54 16.44 -14.44
CA LYS A 75 -0.34 15.92 -13.79
C LYS A 75 -0.65 15.61 -12.32
N ARG A 76 -0.63 14.32 -11.96
CA ARG A 76 -0.94 13.82 -10.63
C ARG A 76 0.32 13.18 -10.03
N TYR A 77 0.75 13.66 -8.87
CA TYR A 77 1.84 13.06 -8.10
C TYR A 77 1.51 13.10 -6.61
N ALA A 78 1.63 11.97 -5.94
CA ALA A 78 1.46 11.86 -4.50
C ALA A 78 2.54 10.91 -3.95
N PRO A 79 3.22 11.28 -2.86
CA PRO A 79 4.18 10.39 -2.21
C PRO A 79 3.45 9.21 -1.56
N TRP A 80 4.13 8.07 -1.49
CA TRP A 80 3.60 6.91 -0.79
C TRP A 80 3.58 7.16 0.71
N LEU A 81 2.38 7.28 1.28
CA LEU A 81 2.19 7.36 2.72
C LEU A 81 2.63 6.04 3.36
N LYS A 82 3.67 6.10 4.18
CA LYS A 82 4.15 4.97 4.98
C LYS A 82 3.54 5.08 6.37
N ALA A 83 2.96 3.99 6.85
CA ALA A 83 2.48 3.92 8.23
C ALA A 83 3.66 4.12 9.20
N LYS A 84 3.44 4.90 10.26
CA LYS A 84 4.43 5.05 11.34
C LYS A 84 4.60 3.69 12.02
N LYS A 85 5.80 3.12 11.97
CA LYS A 85 6.12 1.91 12.71
C LYS A 85 6.16 2.25 14.19
N LEU A 86 5.24 1.69 14.97
CA LEU A 86 5.25 1.80 16.43
C LEU A 86 6.36 0.88 16.96
N LYS A 87 7.43 1.49 17.48
CA LYS A 87 8.46 0.75 18.19
C LYS A 87 7.79 0.04 19.37
N ASN A 88 8.18 -1.21 19.63
CA ASN A 88 7.75 -2.00 20.79
C ASN A 88 6.33 -2.60 20.76
N LEU A 89 5.52 -2.33 19.74
CA LEU A 89 4.19 -2.94 19.62
C LEU A 89 4.25 -4.49 19.64
N GLU A 90 5.24 -5.06 18.97
CA GLU A 90 5.44 -6.51 18.92
C GLU A 90 5.75 -7.13 20.29
N TYR A 91 6.53 -6.44 21.13
CA TYR A 91 6.82 -6.91 22.49
C TYR A 91 5.58 -6.87 23.38
N VAL A 92 4.75 -5.82 23.27
CA VAL A 92 3.49 -5.73 24.02
C VAL A 92 2.52 -6.84 23.59
N LYS A 93 2.46 -7.13 22.28
CA LYS A 93 1.66 -8.24 21.75
C LYS A 93 2.12 -9.59 22.29
N GLU A 94 3.43 -9.86 22.27
CA GLU A 94 3.97 -11.14 22.73
C GLU A 94 3.78 -11.33 24.24
N TYR A 95 4.02 -10.28 25.04
CA TYR A 95 3.93 -10.37 26.49
C TYR A 95 2.51 -10.56 27.00
N TYR A 96 1.55 -9.82 26.45
CA TYR A 96 0.15 -9.84 26.90
C TYR A 96 -0.76 -10.74 26.05
N GLY A 97 -0.27 -11.30 24.94
CA GLY A 97 -1.10 -12.05 23.98
C GLY A 97 -2.15 -11.19 23.27
N TYR A 98 -1.89 -9.89 23.12
CA TYR A 98 -2.86 -8.93 22.58
C TYR A 98 -2.90 -8.91 21.06
N ASN A 99 -4.10 -8.59 20.53
CA ASN A 99 -4.25 -8.21 19.13
C ASN A 99 -3.62 -6.81 18.87
N ASN A 100 -3.49 -6.41 17.60
CA ASN A 100 -2.82 -5.15 17.25
C ASN A 100 -3.48 -3.91 17.88
N GLU A 101 -4.81 -3.88 18.01
CA GLU A 101 -5.54 -2.73 18.54
C GLU A 101 -5.36 -2.61 20.05
N LYS A 102 -5.56 -3.71 20.78
CA LYS A 102 -5.34 -3.77 22.23
C LYS A 102 -3.88 -3.48 22.58
N ALA A 103 -2.93 -3.94 21.76
CA ALA A 103 -1.51 -3.65 21.96
C ALA A 103 -1.17 -2.17 21.74
N LYS A 104 -1.86 -1.48 20.83
CA LYS A 104 -1.70 -0.01 20.67
C LYS A 104 -2.19 0.73 21.90
N LEU A 105 -3.39 0.40 22.37
CA LEU A 105 -3.96 1.00 23.57
C LEU A 105 -3.07 0.76 24.80
N ALA A 106 -2.54 -0.46 24.94
CA ALA A 106 -1.59 -0.77 26.00
C ALA A 106 -0.28 0.01 25.84
N LEU A 107 0.24 0.16 24.63
CA LEU A 107 1.46 0.94 24.37
C LEU A 107 1.29 2.42 24.76
N ASP A 108 0.10 2.99 24.57
CA ASP A 108 -0.21 4.38 24.94
C ASP A 108 -0.33 4.55 26.47
N LEU A 109 -0.59 3.47 27.22
CA LEU A 109 -0.70 3.47 28.68
C LEU A 109 0.61 3.14 29.41
N LEU A 110 1.50 2.39 28.77
CA LEU A 110 2.73 1.88 29.39
C LEU A 110 3.85 2.93 29.38
N ASP A 111 4.54 3.07 30.52
CA ASP A 111 5.73 3.90 30.63
C ASP A 111 6.98 3.20 30.05
N ASP A 112 8.00 3.98 29.70
CA ASP A 112 9.25 3.47 29.11
C ASP A 112 9.97 2.44 30.01
N GLU A 113 9.86 2.58 31.34
CA GLU A 113 10.39 1.61 32.30
C GLU A 113 9.66 0.26 32.23
N GLN A 114 8.34 0.30 32.11
CA GLN A 114 7.49 -0.89 32.01
C GLN A 114 7.74 -1.61 30.69
N ILE A 115 7.89 -0.86 29.59
CA ILE A 115 8.25 -1.41 28.28
C ILE A 115 9.63 -2.08 28.34
N SER A 116 10.59 -1.46 29.02
CA SER A 116 11.94 -2.01 29.20
C SER A 116 11.92 -3.29 30.05
N ALA A 117 11.09 -3.34 31.09
CA ALA A 117 10.88 -4.54 31.89
C ALA A 117 10.24 -5.68 31.06
N ILE A 118 9.26 -5.37 30.22
CA ILE A 118 8.63 -6.32 29.30
C ILE A 118 9.67 -6.89 28.33
N LYS A 119 10.49 -6.03 27.70
CA LYS A 119 11.58 -6.47 26.81
C LYS A 119 12.56 -7.40 27.51
N ARG A 120 12.93 -7.08 28.75
CA ARG A 120 13.83 -7.92 29.56
C ARG A 120 13.21 -9.27 29.88
N LYS A 121 11.92 -9.33 30.20
CA LYS A 121 11.21 -10.59 30.46
C LYS A 121 11.04 -11.45 29.20
N LEU A 122 10.83 -10.82 28.06
CA LEU A 122 10.75 -11.48 26.75
C LEU A 122 12.11 -11.85 26.17
N TYR A 123 13.20 -11.47 26.82
CA TYR A 123 14.54 -11.81 26.39
C TYR A 123 14.80 -13.32 26.57
N LYS A 124 14.48 -14.08 25.52
CA LYS A 124 14.83 -15.49 25.39
C LYS A 124 16.31 -15.53 25.03
N GLY A 125 17.17 -15.74 26.02
CA GLY A 125 18.63 -15.71 25.83
C GLY A 125 19.12 -16.61 24.69
N GLY A 126 20.22 -16.20 24.05
CA GLY A 126 20.96 -16.93 23.02
C GLY A 126 22.44 -16.54 23.06
N LYS A 127 23.34 -17.41 22.58
CA LYS A 127 24.82 -17.39 22.72
C LYS A 127 25.56 -16.15 22.15
N ASN A 128 24.87 -15.08 21.77
CA ASN A 128 25.50 -13.88 21.19
C ASN A 128 25.11 -12.62 21.98
N GLY A 129 25.60 -12.50 23.22
CA GLY A 129 25.25 -11.33 24.04
C GLY A 129 26.14 -10.98 25.23
N ARG A 130 27.27 -11.67 25.47
CA ARG A 130 28.36 -11.24 26.37
C ARG A 130 29.67 -11.93 25.98
N SER A 131 30.70 -11.13 25.67
CA SER A 131 32.00 -11.27 26.33
C SER A 131 32.16 -10.07 27.26
#